data_AF-R7MGR3-F1
#
_entry.id   AF-R7MGR3-F1
#
_cell.length_a   1.000
_cell.length_b   1.000
_cell.length_c   1.000
_cell.angle_alpha   90.00
_cell.angle_beta   90.00
_cell.angle_gamma   90.00
#
_symmetry.space_group_name_H-M   'P 1'
#
loop_
_entity.id
_entity.type
_entity.pdbx_description
1 polymer ?
#
loop_
_entity_poly.entity_id
_entity_poly.type
_entity_poly.pdbx_seq_one_letter_code
_entity_poly.pdbx_strand_id
1 'polypeptide(L)'
;MLEKEKQYKTLDTPLKKQNFETQTANEFKAKQDALYKLRSDKETQILNQVQAAAKSVMVSQRLDAILSDQVIFVGGVDVTDLIIQQLK
;
A
#
# COMPACT_ATOMS: atom_id res chain seq x y z
N MET A 1 13.02 5.84 19.30
CA MET A 1 14.34 6.46 19.04
C MET A 1 15.07 6.73 20.35
N LEU A 2 14.55 7.59 21.24
CA LEU A 2 15.18 7.93 22.54
C LEU A 2 15.58 6.73 23.42
N GLU A 3 14.82 5.65 23.38
CA GLU A 3 15.05 4.47 24.23
C GLU A 3 16.22 3.60 23.72
N LYS A 4 16.33 3.46 22.40
CA LYS A 4 17.47 2.74 21.76
C LYS A 4 18.77 3.54 21.87
N GLU A 5 18.70 4.87 21.89
CA GLU A 5 19.86 5.72 22.16
C GLU A 5 20.38 5.60 23.59
N LYS A 6 19.48 5.46 24.58
CA LYS A 6 19.85 5.18 25.97
C LYS A 6 20.54 3.81 26.08
N GLN A 7 19.99 2.79 25.42
CA GLN A 7 20.57 1.44 25.39
C GLN A 7 21.95 1.40 24.72
N TYR A 8 22.16 2.17 23.64
CA TYR A 8 23.46 2.27 22.97
C TYR A 8 24.54 2.91 23.87
N LYS A 9 24.18 3.94 24.65
CA LYS A 9 25.10 4.62 25.56
C LYS A 9 25.52 3.77 26.76
N THR A 10 24.69 2.81 27.17
CA THR A 10 25.00 1.85 28.26
C THR A 10 25.84 0.64 27.82
N LEU A 11 26.21 0.52 26.54
CA LEU A 11 27.06 -0.58 26.07
C LEU A 11 28.55 -0.27 26.32
N ASP A 12 29.23 -1.15 27.04
CA ASP A 12 30.61 -0.91 27.49
C ASP A 12 31.69 -1.14 26.43
N THR A 13 31.43 -1.94 25.40
CA THR A 13 32.46 -2.31 24.41
C THR A 13 32.11 -1.88 22.99
N PRO A 14 33.10 -1.48 22.16
CA PRO A 14 32.89 -1.12 20.75
C PRO A 14 32.21 -2.24 19.94
N LEU A 15 32.58 -3.49 20.19
CA LEU A 15 31.97 -4.68 19.58
C LEU A 15 30.47 -4.82 19.91
N LYS A 16 30.07 -4.57 21.16
CA LYS A 16 28.66 -4.61 21.56
C LYS A 16 27.86 -3.47 20.91
N LYS A 17 28.46 -2.28 20.76
CA LYS A 17 27.85 -1.14 20.06
C LYS A 17 27.62 -1.43 18.58
N GLN A 18 28.63 -1.96 17.88
CA GLN A 18 28.51 -2.35 16.46
C GLN A 18 27.44 -3.43 16.24
N ASN A 19 27.38 -4.43 17.13
CA ASN A 19 26.35 -5.47 17.05
C ASN A 19 24.94 -4.91 17.28
N PHE A 20 24.78 -3.99 18.24
CA PHE A 20 23.50 -3.33 18.51
C PHE A 20 23.01 -2.45 17.35
N GLU A 21 23.92 -1.71 16.72
CA GLU A 21 23.64 -0.94 15.51
C GLU A 21 23.19 -1.85 14.36
N THR A 22 23.93 -2.93 14.13
CA THR A 22 23.61 -3.91 13.08
C THR A 22 22.25 -4.56 13.32
N GLN A 23 21.97 -4.97 14.55
CA GLN A 23 20.68 -5.56 14.92
C GLN A 23 19.52 -4.56 14.78
N THR A 24 19.73 -3.32 15.21
CA THR A 24 18.73 -2.26 15.06
C THR A 24 18.48 -1.88 13.60
N ALA A 25 19.54 -1.85 12.77
CA ALA A 25 19.41 -1.62 11.34
C ALA A 25 18.63 -2.75 10.66
N ASN A 26 18.90 -4.01 11.03
CA ASN A 26 18.18 -5.17 10.51
C ASN A 26 16.70 -5.16 10.93
N GLU A 27 16.39 -4.83 12.19
CA GLU A 27 15.01 -4.67 12.65
C GLU A 27 14.28 -3.54 11.92
N PHE A 28 14.96 -2.42 11.68
CA PHE A 28 14.37 -1.29 10.97
C PHE A 28 14.07 -1.67 9.51
N LYS A 29 15.01 -2.33 8.84
CA LYS A 29 14.84 -2.84 7.48
C LYS A 29 13.69 -3.85 7.40
N ALA A 30 13.60 -4.79 8.33
CA ALA A 30 12.51 -5.76 8.37
C ALA A 30 11.13 -5.08 8.55
N LYS A 31 11.04 -4.04 9.39
CA LYS A 31 9.80 -3.26 9.56
C LYS A 31 9.45 -2.47 8.31
N GLN A 32 10.45 -1.90 7.64
CA GLN A 32 10.26 -1.19 6.38
C GLN A 32 9.74 -2.14 5.29
N ASP A 33 10.34 -3.31 5.15
CA ASP A 33 9.93 -4.34 4.20
C ASP A 33 8.50 -4.84 4.49
N ALA A 34 8.18 -5.09 5.76
CA ALA A 34 6.83 -5.47 6.18
C ALA A 34 5.79 -4.40 5.86
N LEU A 35 6.15 -3.12 6.02
CA LEU A 35 5.27 -2.00 5.69
C LEU A 35 5.05 -1.86 4.18
N TYR A 36 6.09 -2.04 3.36
CA TYR A 36 5.94 -2.07 1.90
C TYR A 36 5.04 -3.22 1.45
N LYS A 37 5.25 -4.42 2.03
CA LYS A 37 4.40 -5.57 1.74
C LYS A 37 2.94 -5.31 2.11
N LEU A 38 2.68 -4.79 3.31
CA LEU A 38 1.32 -4.46 3.75
C LEU A 38 0.64 -3.44 2.81
N ARG A 39 1.37 -2.44 2.32
CA ARG A 39 0.85 -1.48 1.35
C ARG A 39 0.49 -2.15 0.03
N SER A 40 1.39 -2.96 -0.52
CA SER A 40 1.16 -3.71 -1.76
C SER A 40 -0.04 -4.67 -1.65
N ASP A 41 -0.16 -5.38 -0.53
CA ASP A 41 -1.27 -6.30 -0.27
C ASP A 41 -2.61 -5.54 -0.20
N LYS A 42 -2.62 -4.39 0.48
CA LYS A 42 -3.82 -3.53 0.54
C LYS A 42 -4.18 -2.91 -0.80
N GLU A 43 -3.21 -2.41 -1.56
CA GLU A 43 -3.42 -1.86 -2.89
C GLU A 43 -4.03 -2.91 -3.83
N THR A 44 -3.50 -4.14 -3.78
CA THR A 44 -4.05 -5.27 -4.55
C THR A 44 -5.48 -5.59 -4.13
N GLN A 45 -5.75 -5.62 -2.82
CA GLN A 45 -7.10 -5.85 -2.30
C GLN A 45 -8.09 -4.78 -2.77
N ILE A 46 -7.72 -3.50 -2.70
CA ILE A 46 -8.56 -2.38 -3.14
C ILE A 46 -8.80 -2.49 -4.65
N LEU A 47 -7.76 -2.74 -5.45
CA LEU A 47 -7.88 -2.89 -6.89
C LEU A 47 -8.86 -4.02 -7.27
N ASN A 48 -8.79 -5.16 -6.59
CA ASN A 48 -9.70 -6.27 -6.82
C ASN A 48 -11.15 -5.91 -6.50
N GLN A 49 -11.39 -5.18 -5.41
CA GLN A 49 -12.73 -4.70 -5.06
C GLN A 49 -13.27 -3.70 -6.09
N VAL A 50 -12.45 -2.73 -6.50
CA VAL A 50 -12.80 -1.76 -7.55
C VAL A 50 -13.11 -2.47 -8.87
N GLN A 51 -12.31 -3.45 -9.28
CA GLN A 51 -12.58 -4.23 -10.50
C GLN A 51 -13.90 -5.01 -10.41
N ALA A 52 -14.23 -5.60 -9.25
CA ALA A 52 -15.48 -6.30 -9.06
C ALA A 52 -16.69 -5.35 -9.14
N ALA A 53 -16.61 -4.19 -8.48
CA ALA A 53 -17.64 -3.15 -8.54
C ALA A 53 -17.80 -2.61 -9.97
N ALA A 54 -16.69 -2.34 -10.67
CA ALA A 54 -16.67 -1.90 -12.06
C ALA A 54 -17.37 -2.92 -12.99
N LYS A 55 -17.09 -4.22 -12.83
CA LYS A 55 -17.78 -5.28 -13.59
C LYS A 55 -19.30 -5.27 -13.34
N SER A 56 -19.73 -5.07 -12.09
CA SER A 56 -21.15 -4.98 -11.76
C SER A 56 -21.83 -3.77 -12.43
N VAL A 57 -21.19 -2.60 -12.37
CA VAL A 57 -21.67 -1.38 -13.03
C VAL A 57 -21.69 -1.56 -14.55
N MET A 58 -20.66 -2.16 -15.13
CA MET A 58 -20.57 -2.46 -16.56
C MET A 58 -21.78 -3.25 -17.05
N VAL A 59 -22.16 -4.32 -16.33
CA VAL A 59 -23.34 -5.13 -16.65
C VAL A 59 -24.63 -4.33 -16.45
N SER A 60 -24.76 -3.61 -15.34
CA SER A 60 -25.96 -2.82 -15.01
C SER A 60 -26.24 -1.72 -16.03
N GLN A 61 -25.20 -1.05 -16.51
CA GLN A 61 -25.27 0.05 -17.47
C GLN A 61 -25.18 -0.44 -18.92
N ARG A 62 -25.06 -1.75 -19.14
CA ARG A 62 -24.91 -2.39 -20.47
C ARG A 62 -23.75 -1.79 -21.28
N LEU A 63 -22.62 -1.57 -20.59
CA LEU A 63 -21.39 -1.08 -21.20
C LEU A 63 -20.55 -2.25 -21.70
N ASP A 64 -19.87 -2.09 -22.83
CA ASP A 64 -18.97 -3.12 -23.37
C ASP A 64 -17.61 -3.13 -22.64
N ALA A 65 -17.15 -1.97 -22.18
CA ALA A 65 -15.88 -1.81 -21.47
C ALA A 65 -15.89 -0.59 -20.55
N ILE A 66 -15.04 -0.65 -19.51
CA ILE A 66 -14.70 0.48 -18.65
C ILE A 66 -13.19 0.69 -18.77
N LEU A 67 -12.79 1.93 -19.05
CA LEU A 67 -11.40 2.34 -19.25
C LEU A 67 -11.02 3.36 -18.17
N SER A 68 -9.73 3.44 -17.82
CA SER A 68 -9.23 4.52 -16.98
C SER A 68 -9.30 5.84 -17.73
N ASP A 69 -9.74 6.90 -17.06
CA ASP A 69 -9.73 8.28 -17.53
C ASP A 69 -8.38 8.73 -18.11
N GLN A 70 -7.27 8.25 -17.55
CA GLN A 70 -5.90 8.56 -17.98
C GLN A 70 -5.61 8.18 -19.44
N VAL A 71 -6.37 7.23 -20.01
CA VAL A 71 -6.22 6.81 -21.41
C VAL A 71 -7.27 7.39 -22.34
N ILE A 72 -8.19 8.21 -21.83
CA ILE A 72 -9.28 8.83 -22.60
C ILE A 72 -8.94 10.30 -22.87
N PHE A 73 -8.82 10.65 -24.15
CA PHE A 73 -8.53 12.03 -24.55
C PHE A 73 -9.81 12.89 -24.58
N VAL A 74 -10.90 12.39 -25.16
CA VAL A 74 -12.24 13.02 -25.19
C VAL A 74 -13.35 11.98 -25.31
N GLY A 75 -14.54 12.29 -24.77
CA GLY A 75 -15.73 11.44 -24.85
C GLY A 75 -15.86 10.43 -23.71
N GLY A 76 -16.77 9.47 -23.86
CA GLY A 76 -17.11 8.48 -22.83
C GLY A 76 -18.14 8.99 -21.81
N VAL A 77 -18.67 8.06 -21.02
CA VAL A 77 -19.53 8.36 -19.87
C VAL A 77 -18.74 8.04 -18.62
N ASP A 78 -18.58 9.04 -17.75
CA ASP A 78 -17.94 8.82 -16.45
C ASP A 78 -18.89 8.02 -15.53
N VAL A 79 -18.40 6.89 -15.04
CA VAL A 79 -19.12 5.98 -14.14
C VAL A 79 -18.46 5.88 -12.76
N THR A 80 -17.51 6.76 -12.44
CA THR A 80 -16.71 6.73 -11.20
C THR A 80 -17.61 6.73 -9.96
N ASP A 81 -18.59 7.62 -9.90
CA ASP A 81 -19.53 7.70 -8.77
C ASP A 81 -20.39 6.44 -8.63
N LEU A 82 -20.79 5.81 -9.73
CA LEU A 82 -21.58 4.57 -9.71
C LEU A 82 -20.76 3.41 -9.14
N ILE A 83 -19.47 3.34 -9.48
CA ILE A 83 -18.55 2.34 -8.94
C ILE A 83 -18.34 2.60 -7.45
N ILE A 84 -18.11 3.85 -7.03
CA ILE A 84 -17.95 4.23 -5.62
C ILE A 84 -19.19 3.86 -4.81
N GLN A 85 -20.39 4.05 -5.35
CA GLN A 85 -21.64 3.65 -4.68
C GLN A 85 -21.73 2.14 -4.45
N GLN A 86 -21.16 1.32 -5.32
CA GLN A 86 -21.12 -0.15 -5.16
C GLN A 86 -20.03 -0.65 -4.20
N LEU A 87 -19.10 0.22 -3.80
CA LEU A 87 -18.05 -0.11 -2.84
C LEU A 87 -18.43 0.23 -1.39
N LYS A 88 -19.56 0.93 -1.18
CA LYS A 88 -20.12 1.23 0.15
C LYS A 88 -20.87 0.03 0.72
#